data_AF-A0A8S4AE99-F1
#
_entry.id   AF-A0A8S4AE99-F1
#
_cell.length_a   1.000
_cell.length_b   1.000
_cell.length_c   1.000
_cell.angle_alpha   90.00
_cell.angle_beta   90.00
_cell.angle_gamma   90.00
#
_symmetry.space_group_name_H-M   'P 1'
#
loop_
_entity.id
_entity.type
_entity.pdbx_description
1 polymer ?
#
loop_
_entity_poly.entity_id
_entity_poly.type
_entity_poly.pdbx_seq_one_letter_code
_entity_poly.pdbx_strand_id
1 'polypeptide(L)' 'LSGPRSGPKPRIMKPMTKEEWEKQQSVIRRVYDEETGRERLIKGDGEILEEIVSKERHGEINKTATRGDGKFYAKQMGLK' A
#
# COMPACT_ATOMS: atom_id res chain seq x y z
N LEU A 1 50.39 11.68 5.76
CA LEU A 1 49.80 11.53 4.41
C LEU A 1 48.36 11.07 4.57
N SER A 2 47.39 11.99 4.57
CA SER A 2 45.96 11.67 4.63
C SER A 2 45.46 11.33 3.23
N GLY A 3 45.07 10.07 2.99
CA GLY A 3 44.46 9.64 1.73
C GLY A 3 43.11 10.34 1.47
N PRO A 4 42.64 10.39 0.21
CA PRO A 4 41.43 11.10 -0.13
C PRO A 4 40.23 10.41 0.53
N ARG A 5 39.46 11.19 1.31
CA ARG A 5 38.17 10.77 1.86
C ARG A 5 37.22 10.53 0.69
N SER A 6 36.85 9.28 0.43
CA SER A 6 35.83 8.94 -0.54
C SER A 6 34.49 9.49 -0.06
N GLY A 7 34.08 10.65 -0.60
CA GLY A 7 32.73 11.18 -0.40
C GLY A 7 31.67 10.19 -0.90
N PRO A 8 30.40 10.34 -0.47
CA PRO A 8 29.33 9.47 -0.92
C PRO A 8 29.25 9.48 -2.45
N LYS A 9 29.27 8.29 -3.06
CA LYS A 9 29.19 8.12 -4.51
C LYS A 9 27.92 8.84 -5.02
N PRO A 10 28.00 9.62 -6.11
CA PRO A 10 26.82 10.24 -6.68
C PRO A 10 25.78 9.17 -7.00
N ARG A 11 24.55 9.34 -6.52
CA ARG A 11 23.42 8.48 -6.90
C ARG A 11 23.15 8.74 -8.36
N ILE A 12 23.74 7.92 -9.24
CA ILE A 12 23.41 7.94 -10.66
C ILE A 12 21.95 7.50 -10.73
N MET A 13 21.03 8.44 -10.93
CA MET A 13 19.62 8.14 -11.20
C MET A 13 19.53 7.58 -12.62
N LYS A 14 19.99 6.34 -12.78
CA LYS A 14 19.73 5.58 -14.00
C LYS A 14 18.24 5.22 -14.00
N PRO A 15 17.54 5.40 -15.13
CA PRO A 15 16.23 4.78 -15.30
C PRO A 15 16.35 3.28 -15.01
N MET A 16 15.33 2.73 -14.36
CA MET A 16 15.25 1.29 -14.12
C MET A 16 15.33 0.51 -15.44
N THR A 17 15.92 -0.67 -15.39
CA THR A 17 15.88 -1.61 -16.51
C THR A 17 14.48 -2.20 -16.64
N LYS A 18 14.16 -2.74 -17.82
CA LYS A 18 12.89 -3.43 -18.06
C LYS A 18 12.69 -4.60 -17.08
N GLU A 19 13.73 -5.36 -16.82
CA GLU A 19 13.70 -6.50 -15.89
C GLU A 19 13.39 -6.06 -14.45
N GLU A 20 14.00 -4.96 -13.99
CA GLU A 20 13.69 -4.37 -12.68
C GLU A 20 12.24 -3.88 -12.61
N TRP A 21 11.71 -3.31 -13.70
CA TRP A 21 10.32 -2.88 -13.78
C TRP A 21 9.34 -4.03 -13.72
N GLU A 22 9.56 -5.08 -14.51
CA GLU A 22 8.72 -6.27 -14.50
C GLU A 22 8.75 -6.96 -13.13
N LYS A 23 9.94 -7.04 -12.51
CA LYS A 23 10.07 -7.56 -11.15
C LYS A 23 9.30 -6.72 -10.15
N GLN A 24 9.37 -5.40 -10.21
CA GLN A 24 8.60 -4.52 -9.34
C GLN A 24 7.09 -4.69 -9.55
N GLN A 25 6.64 -4.76 -10.79
CA GLN A 25 5.23 -4.91 -11.16
C GLN A 25 4.64 -6.27 -10.79
N SER A 26 5.47 -7.30 -10.62
CA SER A 26 5.03 -8.63 -10.16
C SER A 26 4.69 -8.71 -8.66
N VAL A 27 5.06 -7.70 -7.86
CA VAL A 27 4.88 -7.73 -6.41
C VAL A 27 3.46 -7.35 -6.03
N ILE A 28 2.80 -8.24 -5.27
CA ILE A 28 1.48 -8.00 -4.67
C ILE A 28 1.65 -7.92 -3.15
N ARG A 29 1.04 -6.91 -2.53
CA ARG A 29 1.11 -6.66 -1.07
C ARG A 29 -0.25 -6.26 -0.52
N ARG A 30 -0.57 -6.71 0.70
CA ARG A 30 -1.70 -6.17 1.48
C ARG A 30 -1.22 -4.96 2.27
N VAL A 31 -1.94 -3.86 2.15
CA VAL A 31 -1.63 -2.60 2.84
C VAL A 31 -2.86 -2.15 3.60
N TYR A 32 -2.67 -1.79 4.87
CA TYR A 32 -3.73 -1.21 5.68
C TYR A 32 -3.90 0.27 5.37
N ASP A 33 -5.12 0.70 5.13
CA ASP A 33 -5.52 2.09 4.92
C ASP A 33 -6.04 2.66 6.25
N GLU A 34 -5.27 3.54 6.88
CA GLU A 34 -5.59 4.14 8.19
C GLU A 34 -6.81 5.06 8.15
N GLU A 35 -7.13 5.66 7.00
CA GLU A 35 -8.26 6.57 6.87
C GLU A 35 -9.58 5.80 6.87
N THR A 36 -9.63 4.70 6.11
CA THR A 36 -10.85 3.93 5.89
C THR A 36 -10.94 2.66 6.75
N GLY A 37 -9.83 2.27 7.38
CA GLY A 37 -9.69 1.08 8.20
C GLY A 37 -9.71 -0.25 7.43
N ARG A 38 -9.43 -0.21 6.13
CA ARG A 38 -9.55 -1.36 5.21
C ARG A 38 -8.18 -1.90 4.79
N GLU A 39 -8.10 -3.18 4.49
CA GLU A 39 -6.94 -3.77 3.83
C GLU A 39 -7.11 -3.71 2.31
N ARG A 40 -6.10 -3.21 1.59
CA ARG A 40 -6.07 -3.11 0.13
C ARG A 40 -5.00 -4.02 -0.43
N LEU A 41 -5.32 -4.76 -1.49
CA LEU A 41 -4.35 -5.53 -2.25
C LEU A 41 -3.75 -4.63 -3.33
N ILE A 42 -2.44 -4.36 -3.26
CA ILE A 42 -1.74 -3.45 -4.16
C ILE A 42 -0.72 -4.21 -4.98
N LYS A 43 -0.74 -4.02 -6.29
CA LYS A 43 0.24 -4.56 -7.23
C LYS A 43 1.15 -3.46 -7.76
N GLY A 44 2.43 -3.80 -7.90
CA GLY A 44 3.42 -2.90 -8.48
C GLY A 44 3.51 -1.57 -7.77
N ASP A 45 3.37 -0.50 -8.54
CA ASP A 45 3.46 0.91 -8.12
C ASP A 45 2.18 1.49 -7.51
N GLY A 46 1.04 0.80 -7.60
CA GLY A 46 -0.20 1.32 -6.99
C GLY A 46 -1.51 0.76 -7.52
N GLU A 47 -1.49 -0.21 -8.44
CA GLU A 47 -2.71 -0.84 -8.93
C GLU A 47 -3.44 -1.52 -7.76
N ILE A 48 -4.69 -1.14 -7.51
CA ILE A 48 -5.54 -1.79 -6.51
C ILE A 48 -6.20 -3.00 -7.18
N LEU A 49 -6.01 -4.17 -6.58
CA LEU A 49 -6.59 -5.43 -7.04
C LEU A 49 -7.83 -5.81 -6.27
N GLU A 50 -8.76 -6.46 -6.97
CA GLU A 50 -9.87 -7.18 -6.36
C GLU A 50 -9.46 -8.60 -5.99
N GLU A 51 -10.00 -9.11 -4.88
CA GLU A 51 -9.76 -10.46 -4.41
C GLU A 51 -11.09 -11.22 -4.37
N ILE A 52 -11.14 -12.38 -5.04
CA ILE A 52 -12.24 -13.33 -4.87
C ILE A 52 -12.04 -14.02 -3.53
N VAL A 53 -13.01 -13.87 -2.63
CA VAL A 53 -12.96 -14.41 -1.27
C VAL A 53 -14.09 -15.42 -1.03
N SER A 54 -13.97 -16.20 0.04
CA SER A 54 -15.07 -17.04 0.51
C SER A 54 -16.27 -16.18 0.96
N LYS A 55 -17.47 -16.78 0.96
CA LYS A 55 -18.69 -16.11 1.43
C LYS A 55 -18.57 -15.61 2.88
N GLU A 56 -17.93 -16.41 3.74
CA GLU A 56 -17.69 -16.04 5.15
C GLU A 56 -16.78 -14.82 5.25
N ARG A 57 -15.64 -14.85 4.56
CA ARG A 57 -14.69 -13.73 4.53
C ARG A 57 -15.32 -12.47 3.94
N HIS A 58 -16.12 -12.59 2.90
CA HIS A 58 -16.89 -11.47 2.34
C HIS A 58 -17.80 -10.84 3.41
N GLY A 59 -18.47 -11.66 4.22
CA GLY A 59 -19.28 -11.19 5.35
C GLY A 59 -18.48 -10.43 6.41
N GLU A 60 -17.28 -10.90 6.75
CA GLU A 60 -16.37 -10.21 7.68
C GLU A 60 -15.89 -8.85 7.15
N ILE A 61 -15.54 -8.81 5.86
CA ILE A 61 -15.12 -7.58 5.17
C ILE A 61 -16.25 -6.55 5.22
N ASN A 62 -17.49 -6.95 4.90
CA ASN A 62 -18.63 -6.05 4.93
C ASN A 62 -18.91 -5.51 6.34
N LYS A 63 -18.88 -6.36 7.37
CA LYS A 63 -19.03 -5.92 8.77
C LYS A 63 -17.97 -4.88 9.15
N THR A 64 -16.71 -5.12 8.76
CA THR A 64 -15.61 -4.20 9.06
C THR A 64 -15.75 -2.88 8.30
N ALA A 65 -16.11 -2.93 7.02
CA ALA A 65 -16.35 -1.77 6.17
C ALA A 65 -17.46 -0.88 6.75
N THR A 66 -18.63 -1.45 7.06
CA THR A 66 -19.76 -0.71 7.65
C THR A 66 -19.37 -0.05 8.98
N ARG A 67 -18.63 -0.76 9.83
CA ARG A 67 -18.13 -0.18 11.10
C ARG A 67 -17.14 0.96 10.86
N GLY A 68 -16.24 0.83 9.88
CA GLY A 68 -15.30 1.87 9.48
C GLY A 68 -16.02 3.12 8.98
N ASP A 69 -17.01 2.95 8.11
CA ASP A 69 -17.80 4.05 7.55
C ASP A 69 -18.61 4.79 8.62
N GLY A 70 -19.21 4.05 9.56
CA GLY A 70 -19.90 4.65 10.71
C GLY A 70 -18.98 5.49 11.59
N LYS A 71 -17.76 5.00 11.87
CA LYS A 71 -16.76 5.75 12.65
C LYS A 71 -16.27 6.99 11.90
N PHE A 72 -16.00 6.87 10.60
CA PHE A 72 -15.59 7.98 9.76
C PHE A 72 -16.66 9.07 9.74
N TYR A 73 -17.92 8.69 9.52
CA TYR A 73 -19.06 9.60 9.55
C TYR A 73 -19.23 10.28 10.91
N ALA A 74 -19.19 9.52 12.01
CA ALA A 74 -19.30 10.07 13.36
C ALA A 74 -18.22 11.13 13.63
N LYS A 75 -16.97 10.83 13.26
CA LYS A 75 -15.84 11.77 13.34
C LYS A 75 -16.08 13.04 12.51
N GLN A 76 -16.55 12.91 11.27
CA GLN A 76 -16.86 14.05 10.40
C GLN A 76 -17.98 14.94 10.98
N MET A 77 -18.97 14.33 11.64
CA MET A 77 -20.10 15.04 12.23
C MET A 77 -19.83 15.56 13.66
N GLY A 78 -18.63 15.35 14.20
CA GLY A 78 -18.29 15.72 15.58
C GLY A 78 -19.02 14.90 16.65
N LEU A 79 -19.61 13.76 16.25
CA LEU A 79 -20.27 12.82 17.14
C LEU A 79 -19.20 11.92 17.77
N LYS A 80 -19.16 11.88 19.10
CA LYS A 80 -18.24 11.05 19.88
C LYS A 80 -18.74 9.63 20.01
#